data_AF-A0A3B9ZD74-F1
#
_entry.id   AF-A0A3B9ZD74-F1
#
_cell.length_a   1.000
_cell.length_b   1.000
_cell.length_c   1.000
_cell.angle_alpha   90.00
_cell.angle_beta   90.00
_cell.angle_gamma   90.00
#
_symmetry.space_group_name_H-M   'P 1'
#
loop_
_entity.id
_entity.type
_entity.pdbx_description
1 polymer ?
#
loop_
_entity_poly.entity_id
_entity_poly.type
_entity_poly.pdbx_seq_one_letter_code
_entity_poly.pdbx_strand_id
1 'polypeptide(L)'
;MPQYFKAYGKLAGMTGTAGNQASHWIFHNLYGLETIAIPTHRPIIRKDLKPKIFNDEQQKRGALIDKTIELNRKGQPVLVGTASILESELISGLLKQKAPRIKHQVLNAKFHKKEAGIIKKAGKKGAVTIATNMAGRGTDIALGKGVKELGGLSVIGLSPNLSRRIDDQLKGRAGRQGDPGISQIYVALSWFGEDTGSDCLKDVTFNPDGSIKED
;
A
#
# COMPACT_ATOMS: atom_id res chain seq x y z
N MET A 1 10.23 26.24 4.65
CA MET A 1 9.73 25.68 3.37
C MET A 1 8.59 26.50 2.76
N PRO A 2 7.49 26.84 3.47
CA PRO A 2 6.38 27.58 2.85
C PRO A 2 6.77 28.95 2.26
N GLN A 3 7.55 29.76 2.99
CA GLN A 3 8.06 31.05 2.51
C GLN A 3 8.95 30.93 1.25
N TYR A 4 9.73 29.85 1.14
CA TYR A 4 10.58 29.62 -0.02
C TYR A 4 9.75 29.44 -1.31
N PHE A 5 8.68 28.66 -1.27
CA PHE A 5 7.80 28.46 -2.42
C PHE A 5 6.91 29.68 -2.73
N LYS A 6 6.60 30.51 -1.73
CA LYS A 6 5.85 31.77 -1.94
C LYS A 6 6.66 32.85 -2.68
N ALA A 7 7.98 32.75 -2.72
CA ALA A 7 8.82 33.69 -3.45
C ALA A 7 8.71 33.56 -4.98
N TYR A 8 8.15 32.45 -5.48
CA TYR A 8 7.92 32.25 -6.90
C TYR A 8 6.73 33.07 -7.37
N GLY A 9 6.90 33.84 -8.46
CA GLY A 9 5.80 34.64 -9.03
C GLY A 9 4.60 33.83 -9.54
N LYS A 10 4.80 32.54 -9.82
CA LYS A 10 3.74 31.56 -10.11
C LYS A 10 4.08 30.22 -9.45
N LEU A 11 3.10 29.61 -8.80
CA LEU A 11 3.25 28.32 -8.14
C LEU A 11 2.12 27.38 -8.60
N ALA A 12 2.48 26.16 -8.99
CA ALA A 12 1.55 25.10 -9.38
C ALA A 12 2.12 23.74 -8.98
N GLY A 13 1.27 22.72 -8.87
CA GLY A 13 1.69 21.37 -8.51
C GLY A 13 0.67 20.31 -8.90
N MET A 14 1.12 19.05 -8.92
CA MET A 14 0.29 17.90 -9.25
C MET A 14 0.47 16.78 -8.23
N THR A 15 -0.62 16.16 -7.82
CA THR A 15 -0.60 14.98 -6.94
C THR A 15 -1.92 14.22 -7.06
N GLY A 16 -1.87 12.90 -6.90
CA GLY A 16 -3.07 12.05 -6.96
C GLY A 16 -3.94 12.07 -5.70
N THR A 17 -3.54 12.81 -4.65
CA THR A 17 -4.18 12.72 -3.33
C THR A 17 -4.48 14.10 -2.72
N ALA A 18 -4.69 15.13 -3.53
CA ALA A 18 -5.08 16.47 -3.07
C ALA A 18 -6.52 16.82 -3.45
N GLY A 19 -7.37 15.83 -3.72
CA GLY A 19 -8.74 16.04 -4.18
C GLY A 19 -9.78 16.19 -3.05
N ASN A 20 -9.38 16.17 -1.77
CA ASN A 20 -10.32 16.27 -0.65
C ASN A 20 -10.24 17.63 0.06
N GLN A 21 -11.29 17.95 0.84
CA GLN A 21 -11.42 19.23 1.54
C GLN A 21 -10.25 19.51 2.49
N ALA A 22 -9.75 18.48 3.19
CA ALA A 22 -8.61 18.64 4.09
C ALA A 22 -7.33 19.08 3.33
N SER A 23 -7.07 18.46 2.18
CA SER A 23 -5.93 18.84 1.34
C SER A 23 -6.10 20.24 0.76
N HIS A 24 -7.31 20.56 0.28
CA HIS A 24 -7.67 21.90 -0.20
C HIS A 24 -7.35 22.96 0.87
N TRP A 25 -7.84 22.76 2.11
CA TRP A 25 -7.60 23.66 3.22
C TRP A 25 -6.09 23.85 3.50
N ILE A 26 -5.31 22.76 3.52
CA ILE A 26 -3.86 22.83 3.74
C ILE A 26 -3.17 23.65 2.64
N PHE A 27 -3.48 23.38 1.37
CA PHE A 27 -2.82 24.06 0.24
C PHE A 27 -3.25 25.52 0.11
N HIS A 28 -4.52 25.82 0.35
CA HIS A 28 -5.05 27.18 0.34
C HIS A 28 -4.43 28.02 1.47
N ASN A 29 -4.47 27.55 2.72
CA ASN A 29 -3.96 28.35 3.85
C ASN A 29 -2.44 28.50 3.84
N LEU A 30 -1.70 27.45 3.44
CA LEU A 30 -0.24 27.52 3.47
C LEU A 30 0.34 28.19 2.23
N TYR A 31 -0.27 28.03 1.05
CA TYR A 31 0.32 28.43 -0.23
C TYR A 31 -0.59 29.31 -1.10
N GLY A 32 -1.85 29.55 -0.72
CA GLY A 32 -2.83 30.24 -1.55
C GLY A 32 -3.21 29.45 -2.81
N LEU A 33 -3.03 28.12 -2.77
CA LEU A 33 -3.28 27.24 -3.92
C LEU A 33 -4.65 26.60 -3.85
N GLU A 34 -5.39 26.75 -4.95
CA GLU A 34 -6.60 25.99 -5.23
C GLU A 34 -6.27 24.55 -5.63
N THR A 35 -7.15 23.62 -5.28
CA THR A 35 -7.00 22.20 -5.62
C THR A 35 -8.18 21.74 -6.47
N ILE A 36 -7.89 21.31 -7.70
CA ILE A 36 -8.91 20.81 -8.63
C ILE A 36 -8.71 19.30 -8.81
N ALA A 37 -9.76 18.53 -8.54
CA ALA A 37 -9.77 17.09 -8.79
C ALA A 37 -10.08 16.81 -10.27
N ILE A 38 -9.06 16.40 -11.03
CA ILE A 38 -9.25 16.01 -12.43
C ILE A 38 -9.84 14.60 -12.50
N PRO A 39 -10.94 14.38 -13.26
CA PRO A 39 -11.51 13.05 -13.46
C PRO A 39 -10.49 12.06 -14.03
N THR A 40 -10.66 10.79 -13.69
CA THR A 40 -9.80 9.72 -14.24
C THR A 40 -10.16 9.46 -15.70
N HIS A 41 -9.16 9.09 -16.52
CA HIS A 41 -9.38 8.74 -17.93
C HIS A 41 -10.29 7.51 -18.11
N ARG A 42 -10.24 6.57 -17.18
CA ARG A 42 -11.13 5.39 -17.12
C ARG A 42 -11.61 5.17 -15.69
N PRO A 43 -12.85 4.70 -15.48
CA PRO A 43 -13.39 4.43 -14.15
C PRO A 43 -12.49 3.51 -13.34
N ILE A 44 -12.33 3.82 -12.06
CA ILE A 44 -11.58 2.97 -11.13
C ILE A 44 -12.47 1.78 -10.75
N ILE A 45 -12.03 0.58 -11.11
CA ILE A 45 -12.70 -0.69 -10.75
C ILE A 45 -11.92 -1.49 -9.69
N ARG A 46 -10.90 -0.89 -9.09
CA ARG A 46 -10.11 -1.48 -8.00
C ARG A 46 -11.02 -1.75 -6.81
N LYS A 47 -10.86 -2.91 -6.18
CA LYS A 47 -11.53 -3.26 -4.93
C LYS A 47 -10.65 -2.89 -3.75
N ASP A 48 -11.02 -1.83 -3.04
CA ASP A 48 -10.40 -1.44 -1.78
C ASP A 48 -11.10 -2.19 -0.64
N LEU A 49 -10.48 -3.27 -0.17
CA LEU A 49 -11.02 -4.12 0.88
C LEU A 49 -10.90 -3.41 2.23
N LYS A 50 -11.81 -3.75 3.15
CA LYS A 50 -11.73 -3.30 4.54
C LYS A 50 -10.39 -3.71 5.15
N PRO A 51 -9.80 -2.88 6.03
CA PRO A 51 -8.61 -3.26 6.77
C PRO A 51 -8.84 -4.57 7.54
N LYS A 52 -7.87 -5.48 7.53
CA LYS A 52 -7.91 -6.69 8.34
C LYS A 52 -7.11 -6.43 9.62
N ILE A 53 -7.79 -6.53 10.76
CA ILE A 53 -7.21 -6.27 12.07
C ILE A 53 -6.86 -7.60 12.72
N PHE A 54 -5.68 -7.68 13.34
CA PHE A 54 -5.11 -8.85 13.98
C PHE A 54 -4.77 -8.55 15.43
N ASN A 55 -4.86 -9.56 16.28
CA ASN A 55 -4.54 -9.43 17.70
C ASN A 55 -3.07 -9.02 17.91
N ASP A 56 -2.14 -9.70 17.21
CA ASP A 56 -0.71 -9.46 17.35
C ASP A 56 0.04 -9.35 16.00
N GLU A 57 1.28 -8.87 16.09
CA GLU A 57 2.18 -8.69 14.94
C GLU A 57 2.56 -10.02 14.26
N GLN A 58 2.66 -11.12 15.01
CA GLN A 58 3.07 -12.41 14.47
C GLN A 58 1.97 -13.01 13.60
N GLN A 59 0.71 -12.96 14.07
CA GLN A 59 -0.48 -13.37 13.32
C GLN A 59 -0.67 -12.51 12.07
N LYS A 60 -0.55 -11.19 12.21
CA LYS A 60 -0.58 -10.24 11.08
C LYS A 60 0.42 -10.64 9.98
N ARG A 61 1.68 -10.88 10.37
CA ARG A 61 2.75 -11.29 9.44
C ARG A 61 2.48 -12.66 8.85
N GLY A 62 2.05 -13.63 9.66
CA GLY A 62 1.68 -14.97 9.19
C GLY A 62 0.59 -14.92 8.13
N ALA A 63 -0.49 -14.18 8.38
CA ALA A 63 -1.59 -14.00 7.45
C ALA A 63 -1.17 -13.26 6.16
N LEU A 64 -0.25 -12.29 6.25
CA LEU A 64 0.33 -11.64 5.06
C LEU A 64 1.07 -12.66 4.20
N ILE A 65 1.93 -13.49 4.81
CA ILE A 65 2.71 -14.50 4.10
C ILE A 65 1.77 -15.53 3.45
N ASP A 66 0.78 -16.02 4.19
CA ASP A 66 -0.19 -16.98 3.65
C ASP A 66 -0.99 -16.41 2.50
N LYS A 67 -1.44 -15.15 2.62
CA LYS A 67 -2.12 -14.48 1.52
C LYS A 67 -1.21 -14.29 0.32
N THR A 68 0.04 -13.92 0.54
CA THR A 68 1.03 -13.75 -0.53
C THR A 68 1.28 -15.07 -1.25
N ILE A 69 1.40 -16.19 -0.52
CA ILE A 69 1.56 -17.53 -1.10
C ILE A 69 0.32 -17.93 -1.91
N GLU A 70 -0.88 -17.70 -1.37
CA GLU A 70 -2.16 -17.99 -2.04
C GLU A 70 -2.25 -17.26 -3.39
N LEU A 71 -2.01 -15.95 -3.39
CA LEU A 71 -2.05 -15.09 -4.58
C LEU A 71 -0.97 -15.47 -5.59
N ASN A 72 0.25 -15.74 -5.10
CA ASN A 72 1.36 -16.17 -5.96
C ASN A 72 1.07 -17.50 -6.65
N ARG A 73 0.49 -18.48 -5.94
CA ARG A 73 0.09 -19.79 -6.51
C ARG A 73 -0.98 -19.62 -7.60
N LYS A 74 -1.90 -18.68 -7.44
CA LYS A 74 -2.86 -18.28 -8.49
C LYS A 74 -2.19 -17.54 -9.66
N GLY A 75 -0.98 -17.03 -9.46
CA GLY A 75 -0.23 -16.22 -10.40
C GLY A 75 -0.54 -14.72 -10.32
N GLN A 76 -1.33 -14.27 -9.36
CA GLN A 76 -1.64 -12.85 -9.19
C GLN A 76 -0.41 -12.11 -8.61
N PRO A 77 0.04 -10.99 -9.19
CA PRO A 77 1.15 -10.22 -8.64
C PRO A 77 0.78 -9.54 -7.33
N VAL A 78 1.74 -9.49 -6.42
CA VAL A 78 1.59 -8.93 -5.06
C VAL A 78 2.63 -7.84 -4.82
N LEU A 79 2.17 -6.67 -4.38
CA LEU A 79 2.99 -5.59 -3.84
C LEU A 79 2.70 -5.46 -2.33
N VAL A 80 3.71 -5.73 -1.51
CA VAL A 80 3.65 -5.56 -0.06
C VAL A 80 4.29 -4.22 0.30
N GLY A 81 3.52 -3.35 0.95
CA GLY A 81 4.00 -2.07 1.50
C GLY A 81 4.34 -2.21 2.98
N THR A 82 5.57 -1.87 3.35
CA THR A 82 6.04 -1.87 4.75
C THR A 82 6.43 -0.47 5.21
N ALA A 83 6.38 -0.25 6.53
CA ALA A 83 6.73 1.04 7.12
C ALA A 83 8.24 1.25 7.24
N SER A 84 9.01 0.17 7.38
CA SER A 84 10.48 0.23 7.56
C SER A 84 11.22 -0.80 6.72
N ILE A 85 12.52 -0.58 6.55
CA ILE A 85 13.46 -1.52 5.90
C ILE A 85 13.56 -2.81 6.72
N LEU A 86 13.64 -2.70 8.05
CA LEU A 86 13.70 -3.87 8.95
C LEU A 86 12.47 -4.76 8.77
N GLU A 87 11.29 -4.15 8.67
CA GLU A 87 10.05 -4.88 8.41
C GLU A 87 10.08 -5.53 7.01
N SER A 88 10.59 -4.86 5.98
CA SER A 88 10.76 -5.46 4.65
C SER A 88 11.65 -6.71 4.67
N GLU A 89 12.80 -6.64 5.34
CA GLU A 89 13.75 -7.75 5.44
C GLU A 89 13.17 -8.91 6.28
N LEU A 90 12.44 -8.60 7.34
CA LEU A 90 11.74 -9.60 8.14
C LEU A 90 10.71 -10.38 7.31
N ILE A 91 9.83 -9.67 6.59
CA ILE A 91 8.84 -10.32 5.71
C ILE A 91 9.53 -11.14 4.62
N SER A 92 10.62 -10.61 4.05
CA SER A 92 11.44 -11.32 3.08
C SER A 92 11.99 -12.65 3.66
N GLY A 93 12.50 -12.62 4.89
CA GLY A 93 12.98 -13.81 5.60
C GLY A 93 11.88 -14.85 5.85
N LEU A 94 10.74 -14.40 6.38
CA LEU A 94 9.58 -15.26 6.64
C LEU A 94 9.05 -15.92 5.35
N LEU A 95 9.03 -15.18 4.24
CA LEU A 95 8.61 -15.71 2.95
C LEU A 95 9.59 -16.77 2.41
N LYS A 96 10.91 -16.55 2.55
CA LYS A 96 11.93 -17.56 2.19
C LYS A 96 11.81 -18.83 3.03
N GLN A 97 11.52 -18.69 4.32
CA GLN A 97 11.37 -19.82 5.22
C GLN A 97 10.13 -20.65 4.90
N LYS A 98 8.96 -19.99 4.75
CA LYS A 98 7.67 -20.70 4.55
C LYS A 98 7.45 -21.13 3.10
N ALA A 99 8.01 -20.41 2.12
CA ALA A 99 7.82 -20.68 0.70
C ALA A 99 9.10 -20.39 -0.12
N PRO A 100 10.17 -21.19 0.05
CA PRO A 100 11.49 -20.94 -0.58
C PRO A 100 11.47 -20.91 -2.12
N ARG A 101 10.43 -21.47 -2.76
CA ARG A 101 10.26 -21.45 -4.22
C ARG A 101 9.71 -20.13 -4.75
N ILE A 102 9.09 -19.30 -3.90
CA ILE A 102 8.56 -18.00 -4.30
C ILE A 102 9.71 -17.01 -4.37
N LYS A 103 10.02 -16.54 -5.58
CA LYS A 103 10.99 -15.48 -5.79
C LYS A 103 10.31 -14.13 -5.53
N HIS A 104 10.89 -13.34 -4.64
CA HIS A 104 10.47 -11.96 -4.37
C HIS A 104 11.63 -10.98 -4.47
N GLN A 105 11.27 -9.71 -4.60
CA GLN A 105 12.21 -8.58 -4.64
C GLN A 105 11.93 -7.66 -3.45
N VAL A 106 12.99 -7.13 -2.83
CA VAL A 106 12.89 -6.16 -1.73
C VAL A 106 13.43 -4.81 -2.21
N LEU A 107 12.68 -3.74 -1.97
CA LEU A 107 13.05 -2.38 -2.35
C LEU A 107 13.10 -1.46 -1.12
N ASN A 108 14.30 -0.95 -0.84
CA ASN A 108 14.61 -0.22 0.39
C ASN A 108 14.87 1.29 0.14
N ALA A 109 14.53 1.82 -1.05
CA ALA A 109 14.73 3.20 -1.46
C ALA A 109 16.20 3.68 -1.48
N LYS A 110 17.17 2.76 -1.62
CA LYS A 110 18.61 3.08 -1.66
C LYS A 110 19.12 3.38 -3.07
N PHE A 111 18.56 2.75 -4.11
CA PHE A 111 19.09 2.83 -5.48
C PHE A 111 18.00 3.05 -6.54
N HIS A 112 17.52 4.29 -6.68
CA HIS A 112 16.35 4.63 -7.51
C HIS A 112 16.38 4.09 -8.95
N LYS A 113 17.51 4.17 -9.67
CA LYS A 113 17.60 3.70 -11.07
C LYS A 113 17.42 2.18 -11.21
N LYS A 114 17.99 1.39 -10.29
CA LYS A 114 17.85 -0.09 -10.29
C LYS A 114 16.45 -0.50 -9.83
N GLU A 115 15.92 0.20 -8.83
CA GLU A 115 14.59 -0.04 -8.27
C GLU A 115 13.48 0.18 -9.30
N ALA A 116 13.59 1.18 -10.16
CA ALA A 116 12.63 1.42 -11.24
C ALA A 116 12.49 0.22 -12.18
N GLY A 117 13.60 -0.46 -12.50
CA GLY A 117 13.58 -1.67 -13.33
C GLY A 117 12.88 -2.86 -12.67
N ILE A 118 12.97 -2.96 -11.35
CA ILE A 118 12.29 -3.99 -10.55
C ILE A 118 10.79 -3.69 -10.49
N ILE A 119 10.41 -2.45 -10.18
CA ILE A 119 9.00 -2.02 -10.08
C ILE A 119 8.26 -2.19 -11.40
N LYS A 120 8.89 -1.90 -12.55
CA LYS A 120 8.29 -2.15 -13.88
C LYS A 120 7.93 -3.63 -14.11
N LYS A 121 8.58 -4.55 -13.41
CA LYS A 121 8.31 -6.00 -13.48
C LYS A 121 7.35 -6.49 -12.40
N ALA A 122 6.97 -5.64 -11.43
CA ALA A 122 6.10 -6.01 -10.31
C ALA A 122 4.68 -6.39 -10.75
N GLY A 123 4.22 -5.94 -11.92
CA GLY A 123 2.92 -6.27 -12.49
C GLY A 123 2.89 -7.57 -13.30
N LYS A 124 3.98 -8.35 -13.34
CA LYS A 124 4.03 -9.62 -14.08
C LYS A 124 3.40 -10.76 -13.29
N LYS A 125 2.84 -11.75 -13.99
CA LYS A 125 2.26 -12.96 -13.38
C LYS A 125 3.22 -13.59 -12.37
N GLY A 126 2.75 -13.81 -11.15
CA GLY A 126 3.51 -14.41 -10.04
C GLY A 126 4.63 -13.53 -9.46
N ALA A 127 4.71 -12.25 -9.81
CA ALA A 127 5.69 -11.36 -9.21
C ALA A 127 5.30 -11.02 -7.76
N VAL A 128 6.26 -11.13 -6.84
CA VAL A 128 6.12 -10.67 -5.45
C VAL A 128 7.15 -9.59 -5.19
N THR A 129 6.69 -8.43 -4.75
CA THR A 129 7.52 -7.25 -4.52
C THR A 129 7.22 -6.71 -3.12
N ILE A 130 8.25 -6.58 -2.30
CA ILE A 130 8.17 -5.98 -0.96
C ILE A 130 8.87 -4.62 -1.05
N ALA A 131 8.17 -3.56 -0.67
CA ALA A 131 8.65 -2.20 -0.80
C ALA A 131 8.34 -1.41 0.46
N THR A 132 9.29 -0.58 0.90
CA THR A 132 8.97 0.47 1.85
C THR A 132 8.05 1.51 1.19
N ASN A 133 7.24 2.22 1.97
CA ASN A 133 6.24 3.18 1.44
C ASN A 133 6.81 4.21 0.44
N MET A 134 8.10 4.52 0.51
CA MET A 134 8.77 5.45 -0.42
C MET A 134 9.41 4.79 -1.65
N ALA A 135 9.68 3.48 -1.61
CA ALA A 135 10.40 2.80 -2.68
C ALA A 135 9.57 2.71 -3.96
N GLY A 136 10.25 2.87 -5.11
CA GLY A 136 9.59 2.80 -6.41
C GLY A 136 8.65 3.95 -6.75
N ARG A 137 8.69 5.07 -6.00
CA ARG A 137 7.92 6.27 -6.32
C ARG A 137 8.30 6.81 -7.71
N GLY A 138 7.28 7.27 -8.46
CA GLY A 138 7.45 7.77 -9.82
C GLY A 138 7.58 6.70 -10.91
N THR A 139 7.61 5.42 -10.57
CA THR A 139 7.57 4.32 -11.55
C THR A 139 6.19 3.67 -11.61
N ASP A 140 5.68 3.47 -12.82
CA ASP A 140 4.41 2.79 -13.05
C ASP A 140 4.53 1.25 -13.04
N ILE A 141 3.48 0.59 -12.57
CA ILE A 141 3.37 -0.88 -12.52
C ILE A 141 2.32 -1.29 -13.55
N ALA A 142 2.76 -1.46 -14.79
CA ALA A 142 1.90 -1.98 -15.85
C ALA A 142 1.65 -3.48 -15.65
N LEU A 143 0.40 -3.90 -15.82
CA LEU A 143 0.02 -5.31 -15.72
C LEU A 143 0.52 -6.10 -16.93
N GLY A 144 1.11 -7.27 -16.69
CA GLY A 144 1.51 -8.22 -17.73
C GLY A 144 0.32 -8.94 -18.37
N LYS A 145 0.57 -9.66 -19.47
CA LYS A 145 -0.44 -10.48 -20.15
C LYS A 145 -1.04 -11.51 -19.19
N GLY A 146 -2.36 -11.66 -19.18
CA GLY A 146 -3.06 -12.64 -18.35
C GLY A 146 -3.25 -12.23 -16.89
N VAL A 147 -2.79 -11.05 -16.46
CA VAL A 147 -2.87 -10.61 -15.06
C VAL A 147 -4.21 -9.96 -14.74
N LYS A 148 -4.87 -9.34 -15.71
CA LYS A 148 -6.19 -8.70 -15.50
C LYS A 148 -7.24 -9.75 -15.13
N GLU A 149 -7.18 -10.89 -15.81
CA GLU A 149 -8.02 -12.07 -15.61
C GLU A 149 -7.79 -12.71 -14.24
N LEU A 150 -6.62 -12.50 -13.63
CA LEU A 150 -6.28 -12.93 -12.27
C LEU A 150 -6.70 -11.93 -11.19
N GLY A 151 -7.41 -10.86 -11.56
CA GLY A 151 -7.85 -9.81 -10.63
C GLY A 151 -6.87 -8.64 -10.49
N GLY A 152 -5.83 -8.57 -11.35
CA GLY A 152 -4.90 -7.44 -11.40
C GLY A 152 -3.85 -7.43 -10.29
N LEU A 153 -3.24 -6.28 -10.02
CA LEU A 153 -2.25 -6.14 -8.95
C LEU A 153 -2.94 -6.15 -7.58
N SER A 154 -2.47 -7.02 -6.68
CA SER A 154 -2.86 -7.01 -5.27
C SER A 154 -1.85 -6.21 -4.45
N VAL A 155 -2.33 -5.18 -3.77
CA VAL A 155 -1.53 -4.31 -2.89
C VAL A 155 -1.91 -4.58 -1.44
N ILE A 156 -0.94 -4.93 -0.61
CA ILE A 156 -1.16 -5.19 0.82
C ILE A 156 -0.24 -4.29 1.63
N GLY A 157 -0.80 -3.35 2.40
CA GLY A 157 -0.03 -2.54 3.36
C GLY A 157 0.02 -3.25 4.71
N LEU A 158 1.21 -3.38 5.32
CA LEU A 158 1.38 -4.13 6.56
C LEU A 158 1.13 -3.30 7.84
N SER A 159 1.11 -1.98 7.70
CA SER A 159 0.84 -1.05 8.78
C SER A 159 0.20 0.23 8.21
N PRO A 160 -0.80 0.82 8.88
CA PRO A 160 -1.32 2.12 8.50
C PRO A 160 -0.25 3.20 8.65
N ASN A 161 -0.27 4.18 7.75
CA ASN A 161 0.56 5.36 7.90
C ASN A 161 -0.14 6.41 8.76
N LEU A 162 0.64 7.29 9.39
CA LEU A 162 0.13 8.44 10.15
C LEU A 162 -0.79 9.35 9.31
N SER A 163 -0.62 9.34 7.99
CA SER A 163 -1.48 10.05 7.06
C SER A 163 -2.12 9.07 6.09
N ARG A 164 -3.46 9.09 6.03
CA ARG A 164 -4.26 8.37 5.02
C ARG A 164 -3.78 8.63 3.59
N ARG A 165 -3.22 9.82 3.34
CA ARG A 165 -2.65 10.22 2.05
C ARG A 165 -1.56 9.26 1.56
N ILE A 166 -0.75 8.73 2.47
CA ILE A 166 0.33 7.79 2.14
C ILE A 166 -0.25 6.41 1.83
N ASP A 167 -1.25 5.98 2.60
CA ASP A 167 -1.96 4.73 2.33
C ASP A 167 -2.67 4.77 0.98
N ASP A 168 -3.33 5.88 0.64
CA ASP A 168 -4.01 6.04 -0.64
C ASP A 168 -3.02 6.08 -1.82
N GLN A 169 -1.79 6.57 -1.60
CA GLN A 169 -0.72 6.45 -2.60
C GLN A 169 -0.27 5.01 -2.81
N LEU A 170 -0.23 4.20 -1.74
CA LEU A 170 0.08 2.77 -1.83
C LEU A 170 -1.04 2.04 -2.58
N LYS A 171 -2.31 2.24 -2.19
CA LYS A 171 -3.48 1.65 -2.88
C LYS A 171 -3.54 2.06 -4.35
N GLY A 172 -3.21 3.31 -4.65
CA GLY A 172 -3.14 3.89 -6.00
C GLY A 172 -2.09 3.26 -6.92
N ARG A 173 -1.23 2.36 -6.42
CA ARG A 173 -0.35 1.53 -7.25
C ARG A 173 -1.11 0.46 -8.04
N ALA A 174 -2.30 0.05 -7.58
CA ALA A 174 -3.19 -0.85 -8.28
C ALA A 174 -4.34 -0.11 -8.97
N GLY A 175 -4.94 -0.76 -9.96
CA GLY A 175 -6.15 -0.29 -10.64
C GLY A 175 -5.95 0.93 -11.54
N ARG A 176 -4.77 1.08 -12.13
CA ARG A 176 -4.47 2.17 -13.06
C ARG A 176 -5.19 1.96 -14.39
N GLN A 177 -5.62 3.06 -15.03
CA GLN A 177 -6.28 3.01 -16.35
C GLN A 177 -7.47 2.04 -16.43
N GLY A 178 -8.23 1.95 -15.33
CA GLY A 178 -9.39 1.06 -15.22
C GLY A 178 -9.04 -0.42 -15.12
N ASP A 179 -7.78 -0.76 -14.81
CA ASP A 179 -7.39 -2.13 -14.55
C ASP A 179 -8.07 -2.67 -13.28
N PRO A 180 -8.32 -3.99 -13.21
CA PRO A 180 -8.68 -4.61 -11.95
C PRO A 180 -7.50 -4.54 -10.97
N GLY A 181 -7.82 -4.65 -9.69
CA GLY A 181 -6.83 -4.68 -8.63
C GLY A 181 -7.49 -4.81 -7.29
N ILE A 182 -6.70 -5.17 -6.29
CA ILE A 182 -7.12 -5.28 -4.91
C ILE A 182 -6.19 -4.42 -4.07
N SER A 183 -6.73 -3.71 -3.10
CA SER A 183 -5.92 -3.13 -2.03
C SER A 183 -6.49 -3.53 -0.66
N GLN A 184 -5.60 -3.80 0.29
CA GLN A 184 -5.98 -4.09 1.67
C GLN A 184 -4.89 -3.63 2.63
N ILE A 185 -5.27 -3.14 3.80
CA ILE A 185 -4.33 -2.78 4.88
C ILE A 185 -4.49 -3.80 6.01
N TYR A 186 -3.37 -4.29 6.52
CA TYR A 186 -3.30 -5.18 7.66
C TYR A 186 -2.86 -4.35 8.87
N VAL A 187 -3.50 -4.56 10.01
CA VAL A 187 -3.28 -3.76 11.23
C VAL A 187 -3.19 -4.72 12.41
N ALA A 188 -2.19 -4.55 13.27
CA ALA A 188 -2.15 -5.23 14.56
C ALA A 188 -2.75 -4.30 15.63
N LEU A 189 -3.37 -4.86 16.68
CA LEU A 189 -3.92 -4.06 17.78
C LEU A 189 -2.88 -3.13 18.41
N SER A 190 -1.63 -3.58 18.49
CA SER A 190 -0.50 -2.80 19.01
C SER A 190 -0.29 -1.45 18.29
N TRP A 191 -0.80 -1.27 17.07
CA TRP A 191 -0.74 0.00 16.35
C TRP A 191 -1.61 1.09 16.98
N PHE A 192 -2.74 0.73 17.58
CA PHE A 192 -3.66 1.69 18.18
C PHE A 192 -3.07 2.29 19.48
N GLY A 193 -2.12 1.62 20.15
CA GLY A 193 -1.56 2.09 21.41
C GLY A 193 -2.58 2.07 22.55
N GLU A 194 -2.14 2.32 23.79
CA GLU A 194 -3.00 2.23 24.98
C GLU A 194 -3.99 3.41 25.11
N ASP A 195 -3.68 4.56 24.51
CA ASP A 195 -4.43 5.82 24.69
C ASP A 195 -5.54 6.06 23.65
N THR A 196 -5.69 5.26 22.60
CA THR A 196 -6.67 5.53 21.51
C THR A 196 -8.03 4.86 21.72
N GLY A 197 -8.49 4.76 22.97
CA GLY A 197 -9.79 4.16 23.27
C GLY A 197 -9.77 2.63 23.25
N SER A 198 -8.66 2.03 23.67
CA SER A 198 -8.42 0.58 23.83
C SER A 198 -9.57 -0.19 24.48
N ASP A 199 -10.39 0.48 25.29
CA ASP A 199 -11.56 -0.11 25.93
C ASP A 199 -12.58 -0.66 24.93
N CYS A 200 -12.79 -0.02 23.77
CA CYS A 200 -13.71 -0.54 22.75
C CYS A 200 -13.15 -1.74 21.97
N LEU A 201 -11.85 -2.03 22.11
CA LEU A 201 -11.18 -3.18 21.51
C LEU A 201 -11.15 -4.39 22.45
N LYS A 202 -11.50 -4.23 23.74
CA LYS A 202 -11.50 -5.33 24.74
C LYS A 202 -12.59 -6.37 24.48
N ASP A 203 -13.73 -5.95 23.93
CA ASP A 203 -14.89 -6.81 23.67
C ASP A 203 -14.86 -7.45 22.27
N VAL A 204 -13.76 -7.28 21.53
CA VAL A 204 -13.63 -7.80 20.17
C VAL A 204 -13.30 -9.29 20.21
N THR A 205 -14.12 -10.09 19.53
CA THR A 205 -13.84 -11.52 19.36
C THR A 205 -12.93 -11.76 18.16
N PHE A 206 -11.94 -12.64 18.34
CA PHE A 206 -10.98 -13.01 17.31
C PHE A 206 -11.26 -14.42 16.78
N ASN A 207 -11.12 -14.57 15.46
CA ASN A 207 -11.10 -15.86 14.78
C ASN A 207 -9.85 -16.68 15.18
N PRO A 208 -9.82 -18.00 14.93
CA PRO A 208 -8.64 -18.83 15.16
C PRO A 208 -7.40 -18.38 14.38
N ASP A 209 -7.57 -17.65 13.28
CA ASP A 209 -6.48 -17.05 12.51
C ASP A 209 -5.97 -15.72 13.10
N GLY A 210 -6.53 -15.29 14.23
CA GLY A 210 -6.13 -14.08 14.95
C GLY A 210 -6.77 -12.79 14.46
N SER A 211 -7.63 -12.86 13.45
CA SER A 211 -8.31 -11.68 12.92
C SER A 211 -9.64 -11.40 13.62
N ILE A 212 -10.08 -10.14 13.62
CA ILE A 212 -11.40 -9.77 14.17
C ILE A 212 -12.51 -10.55 13.46
N LYS A 213 -13.43 -11.13 14.24
CA LYS A 213 -14.68 -11.72 13.74
C LYS A 213 -15.62 -10.59 13.34
N GLU A 214 -16.01 -10.55 12.06
CA GLU A 214 -17.05 -9.63 11.60
C GLU A 214 -18.42 -10.23 12.01
N ASP A 215 -19.21 -9.46 12.77
CA ASP A 215 -20.62 -9.76 13.09
C ASP A 215 -21.54 -9.54 11.87
#